data_AF-A0A2N1PFM6-F1
#
_entry.id   AF-A0A2N1PFM6-F1
#
_cell.length_a   1.000
_cell.length_b   1.000
_cell.length_c   1.000
_cell.angle_alpha   90.00
_cell.angle_beta   90.00
_cell.angle_gamma   90.00
#
_symmetry.space_group_name_H-M   'P 1'
#
loop_
_entity.id
_entity.type
_entity.pdbx_description
1 polymer ?
#
loop_
_entity_poly.entity_id
_entity_poly.type
_entity_poly.pdbx_seq_one_letter_code
_entity_poly.pdbx_strand_id
1 'polypeptide(L)'
;MQYLKNLMLSVDFINGSSKNDLLLSEQKEKYHRISIFAGQSFIFVYTYLGESFEVSLKDYKLKNMEAYWMNPQNGSMSYIETYKNVESLKLKPTKRHEDSNDWVLVLKERTSK
;
A
#
# COMPACT_ATOMS: atom_id res chain seq x y z
N MET A 1 -8.55 15.16 -6.81
CA MET A 1 -8.93 14.43 -5.57
C MET A 1 -9.84 13.21 -5.77
N GLN A 2 -10.29 12.87 -6.98
CA GLN A 2 -11.22 11.75 -7.18
C GLN A 2 -10.58 10.37 -6.93
N TYR A 3 -9.32 10.15 -7.33
CA TYR A 3 -8.68 8.84 -7.26
C TYR A 3 -8.47 8.35 -5.83
N LEU A 4 -7.97 9.21 -4.93
CA LEU A 4 -7.85 8.87 -3.51
C LEU A 4 -9.22 8.56 -2.91
N LYS A 5 -10.25 9.37 -3.19
CA LYS A 5 -11.62 9.11 -2.71
C LYS A 5 -12.12 7.74 -3.18
N ASN A 6 -11.95 7.41 -4.46
CA ASN A 6 -12.35 6.12 -5.02
C ASN A 6 -11.58 4.96 -4.37
N LEU A 7 -10.28 5.13 -4.11
CA LEU A 7 -9.48 4.13 -3.40
C LEU A 7 -10.01 3.90 -1.99
N MET A 8 -10.28 4.96 -1.22
CA MET A 8 -10.78 4.80 0.15
C MET A 8 -12.19 4.17 0.18
N LEU A 9 -13.05 4.48 -0.79
CA LEU A 9 -14.39 3.88 -0.93
C LEU A 9 -14.37 2.42 -1.38
N SER A 10 -13.23 1.91 -1.86
CA SER A 10 -13.08 0.55 -2.39
C SER A 10 -12.70 -0.49 -1.33
N VAL A 11 -12.70 -0.10 -0.06
CA VAL A 11 -12.38 -0.93 1.11
C VAL A 11 -13.28 -0.56 2.28
N ASP A 12 -13.26 -1.36 3.34
CA ASP A 12 -13.90 -1.02 4.60
C ASP A 12 -13.15 0.11 5.31
N PHE A 13 -13.41 1.33 4.87
CA PHE A 13 -12.79 2.54 5.40
C PHE A 13 -13.12 2.78 6.87
N ILE A 14 -14.34 2.44 7.29
CA ILE A 14 -14.85 2.72 8.65
C ILE A 14 -14.02 1.96 9.70
N ASN A 15 -13.69 0.71 9.41
CA ASN A 15 -12.88 -0.12 10.30
C ASN A 15 -11.37 -0.05 9.99
N GLY A 16 -10.97 0.81 9.04
CA GLY A 16 -9.58 1.11 8.76
C GLY A 16 -9.00 2.13 9.74
N SER A 17 -7.70 2.02 10.04
CA SER A 17 -6.99 2.99 10.87
C SER A 17 -5.56 3.20 10.40
N SER A 18 -4.91 4.26 10.88
CA SER A 18 -3.47 4.45 10.63
C SER A 18 -2.69 3.38 11.38
N LYS A 19 -1.84 2.65 10.64
CA LYS A 19 -1.13 1.46 11.13
C LYS A 19 0.37 1.55 10.83
N ASN A 20 1.00 2.58 11.38
CA ASN A 20 2.43 2.84 11.18
C ASN A 20 3.32 1.74 11.80
N ASP A 21 2.77 0.97 12.76
CA ASP A 21 3.38 -0.21 13.37
C ASP A 21 3.63 -1.35 12.37
N LEU A 22 2.95 -1.35 11.22
CA LEU A 22 3.22 -2.31 10.15
C LEU A 22 4.50 -1.99 9.36
N LEU A 23 5.04 -0.77 9.47
CA LEU A 23 6.31 -0.42 8.85
C LEU A 23 7.46 -1.06 9.64
N LEU A 24 8.23 -1.93 9.00
CA LEU A 24 9.36 -2.62 9.65
C LEU A 24 10.67 -1.82 9.57
N SER A 25 10.74 -0.81 8.72
CA SER A 25 11.84 0.14 8.67
C SER A 25 11.62 1.33 9.62
N GLU A 26 12.70 1.97 10.04
CA GLU A 26 12.60 3.24 10.77
C GLU A 26 11.81 4.29 9.96
N GLN A 27 10.88 4.95 10.64
CA GLN A 27 10.09 6.02 10.04
C GLN A 27 10.97 7.25 9.82
N LYS A 28 10.91 7.80 8.61
CA LYS A 28 11.64 9.01 8.24
C LYS A 28 10.73 10.25 8.25
N GLU A 29 11.34 11.43 8.15
CA GLU A 29 10.64 12.70 8.21
C GLU A 29 10.29 13.28 6.82
N LYS A 30 9.34 14.23 6.82
CA LYS A 30 8.97 15.03 5.64
C LYS A 30 8.60 14.15 4.44
N TYR A 31 9.26 14.37 3.30
CA TYR A 31 9.02 13.67 2.03
C TYR A 31 9.42 12.19 2.05
N HIS A 32 10.21 11.77 3.04
CA HIS A 32 10.62 10.38 3.20
C HIS A 32 9.64 9.58 4.07
N ARG A 33 8.64 10.24 4.66
CA ARG A 33 7.67 9.60 5.54
C ARG A 33 6.80 8.63 4.75
N ILE A 34 6.68 7.41 5.27
CA ILE A 34 5.77 6.38 4.77
C ILE A 34 4.49 6.42 5.60
N SER A 35 3.33 6.56 4.95
CA SER A 35 2.04 6.58 5.63
C SER A 35 1.30 5.28 5.37
N ILE A 36 0.87 4.60 6.44
CA ILE A 36 0.14 3.33 6.33
C ILE A 36 -1.28 3.49 6.88
N PHE A 37 -2.25 3.07 6.08
CA PHE A 37 -3.65 2.94 6.46
C PHE A 37 -4.11 1.52 6.15
N ALA A 38 -4.59 0.80 7.17
CA ALA A 38 -4.92 -0.61 7.03
C ALA A 38 -6.17 -0.97 7.84
N GLY A 39 -6.84 -2.03 7.39
CA GLY A 39 -7.98 -2.65 8.05
C GLY A 39 -7.91 -4.16 7.89
N GLN A 40 -8.93 -4.89 8.31
CA GLN A 40 -8.85 -6.35 8.40
C GLN A 40 -8.49 -7.05 7.08
N SER A 41 -8.85 -6.51 5.93
CA SER A 41 -8.69 -7.12 4.59
C SER A 41 -7.86 -6.28 3.62
N PHE A 42 -7.20 -5.21 4.07
CA PHE A 42 -6.42 -4.35 3.18
C PHE A 42 -5.31 -3.58 3.91
N ILE A 43 -4.28 -3.22 3.15
CA ILE A 43 -3.20 -2.31 3.59
C ILE A 43 -2.91 -1.35 2.44
N PHE A 44 -2.92 -0.04 2.72
CA PHE A 44 -2.44 1.00 1.83
C PHE A 44 -1.16 1.60 2.39
N VAL A 45 -0.12 1.69 1.57
CA VAL A 45 1.16 2.32 1.93
C VAL A 45 1.46 3.43 0.93
N TYR A 46 1.46 4.67 1.40
CA TYR A 46 1.82 5.84 0.59
C TYR A 46 3.29 6.22 0.79
N THR A 47 3.99 6.42 -0.32
CA THR A 47 5.36 6.94 -0.38
C THR A 47 5.42 8.09 -1.37
N TYR A 48 6.02 9.22 -0.99
CA TYR A 48 6.10 10.39 -1.86
C TYR A 48 7.30 10.36 -2.81
N LEU A 49 8.44 9.83 -2.36
CA LEU A 49 9.67 9.76 -3.16
C LEU A 49 9.86 8.42 -3.87
N GLY A 50 9.04 7.41 -3.56
CA GLY A 50 9.20 6.06 -4.09
C GLY A 50 10.43 5.33 -3.54
N GLU A 51 10.82 5.64 -2.30
CA GLU A 51 11.88 4.92 -1.61
C GLU A 51 11.48 3.46 -1.33
N SER A 52 12.48 2.60 -1.12
CA SER A 52 12.20 1.24 -0.65
C SER A 52 11.72 1.27 0.79
N PHE A 53 10.72 0.45 1.09
CA PHE A 53 10.21 0.23 2.43
C PHE A 53 9.92 -1.26 2.64
N GLU A 54 9.74 -1.65 3.90
CA GLU A 54 9.33 -3.00 4.27
C GLU A 54 8.09 -2.96 5.16
N VAL A 55 7.07 -3.75 4.80
CA VAL A 55 5.79 -3.81 5.50
C VAL A 55 5.52 -5.21 6.04
N SER A 56 5.04 -5.30 7.27
CA SER A 56 4.62 -6.53 7.94
C SER A 56 3.28 -7.03 7.39
N LEU A 57 3.23 -8.31 7.05
CA LEU A 57 2.03 -9.04 6.66
C LEU A 57 1.66 -10.13 7.69
N LYS A 58 2.25 -10.09 8.89
CA LYS A 58 2.05 -11.12 9.92
C LYS A 58 0.56 -11.38 10.23
N ASP A 59 -0.24 -10.33 10.32
CA ASP A 59 -1.68 -10.42 10.61
C ASP A 59 -2.53 -10.85 9.40
N TYR A 60 -1.91 -10.93 8.21
CA TYR A 60 -2.57 -11.21 6.93
C TYR A 60 -2.10 -12.54 6.30
N LYS A 61 -1.25 -13.32 7.00
CA LYS A 61 -0.63 -14.56 6.46
C LYS A 61 -1.62 -15.57 5.88
N LEU A 62 -2.80 -15.69 6.47
CA LEU A 62 -3.82 -16.66 6.04
C LEU A 62 -4.66 -16.16 4.84
N LYS A 63 -4.49 -14.90 4.45
CA LYS A 63 -5.22 -14.23 3.37
C LYS A 63 -4.41 -14.29 2.08
N ASN A 64 -5.11 -14.30 0.95
CA ASN A 64 -4.49 -14.11 -0.36
C ASN A 64 -4.48 -12.62 -0.64
N MET A 65 -3.36 -11.95 -0.42
CA MET A 65 -3.24 -10.49 -0.56
C MET A 65 -2.75 -10.13 -1.96
N GLU A 66 -3.64 -9.62 -2.82
CA GLU A 66 -3.28 -9.06 -4.12
C GLU A 66 -2.61 -7.70 -3.93
N ALA A 67 -1.45 -7.54 -4.55
CA ALA A 67 -0.62 -6.34 -4.47
C ALA A 67 -0.64 -5.56 -5.78
N TYR A 68 -0.78 -4.24 -5.67
CA TYR A 68 -0.78 -3.32 -6.81
C TYR A 68 -0.03 -2.04 -6.47
N TRP A 69 0.56 -1.42 -7.49
CA TRP A 69 0.96 -0.02 -7.45
C TRP A 69 -0.14 0.86 -8.03
N MET A 70 -0.62 1.82 -7.25
CA MET A 70 -1.51 2.88 -7.75
C MET A 70 -0.72 4.17 -7.99
N ASN A 71 -0.88 4.77 -9.17
CA ASN A 71 -0.49 6.16 -9.39
C ASN A 71 -1.60 7.09 -8.84
N PRO A 72 -1.35 7.93 -7.82
CA PRO A 72 -2.35 8.83 -7.26
C PRO A 72 -2.76 9.99 -8.18
N GLN A 73 -1.95 10.34 -9.18
CA GLN A 73 -2.23 11.42 -10.13
C GLN A 73 -3.35 11.06 -11.11
N ASN A 74 -3.47 9.78 -11.49
CA ASN A 74 -4.43 9.31 -12.50
C ASN A 74 -5.25 8.07 -12.09
N GLY A 75 -4.98 7.49 -10.91
CA GLY A 75 -5.67 6.32 -10.38
C GLY A 75 -5.33 4.99 -11.05
N SER A 76 -4.35 4.95 -11.96
CA SER A 76 -3.97 3.71 -12.66
C SER A 76 -3.39 2.70 -11.68
N MET A 77 -3.83 1.45 -11.78
CA MET A 77 -3.40 0.33 -10.94
C MET A 77 -2.57 -0.65 -11.77
N SER A 78 -1.35 -0.95 -11.31
CA SER A 78 -0.45 -1.94 -11.90
C SER A 78 -0.32 -3.12 -10.94
N TYR A 79 -0.76 -4.31 -11.36
CA TYR A 79 -0.63 -5.52 -10.57
C TYR A 79 0.85 -5.88 -10.37
N ILE A 80 1.18 -6.36 -9.17
CA ILE A 80 2.51 -6.84 -8.80
C ILE A 80 2.44 -8.38 -8.72
N GLU A 81 1.81 -8.89 -7.66
CA GLU A 81 1.72 -10.31 -7.34
C GLU A 81 0.63 -10.55 -6.27
N THR A 82 0.28 -11.81 -6.02
CA THR A 82 -0.56 -12.22 -4.89
C THR A 82 0.31 -12.91 -3.85
N TYR A 83 0.29 -12.41 -2.62
CA TYR A 83 1.05 -12.95 -1.51
C TYR A 83 0.16 -13.78 -0.59
N LYS A 84 0.65 -14.96 -0.21
CA LYS A 84 0.02 -15.84 0.79
C LYS A 84 1.09 -16.43 1.68
N ASN A 85 0.85 -16.51 2.98
CA ASN A 85 1.78 -17.06 3.97
C ASN A 85 3.16 -16.37 3.96
N VAL A 86 3.18 -15.05 3.74
CA VAL A 86 4.38 -14.21 3.77
C VAL A 86 4.37 -13.34 5.02
N GLU A 87 5.51 -13.20 5.70
CA GLU A 87 5.60 -12.41 6.94
C GLU A 87 5.82 -10.93 6.70
N SER A 88 6.58 -10.56 5.68
CA SER A 88 6.88 -9.18 5.31
C SER A 88 7.13 -9.03 3.82
N LEU A 89 6.93 -7.83 3.30
CA LEU A 89 7.21 -7.47 1.92
C LEU A 89 8.13 -6.26 1.88
N LYS A 90 9.30 -6.44 1.26
CA LYS A 90 10.19 -5.34 0.92
C LYS A 90 9.95 -4.94 -0.54
N LEU A 91 9.47 -3.72 -0.73
CA LEU A 91 9.04 -3.22 -2.02
C LEU A 91 9.70 -1.88 -2.33
N LYS A 92 9.85 -1.59 -3.63
CA LYS A 92 10.31 -0.30 -4.15
C LYS A 92 9.58 -0.04 -5.47
N PRO A 93 8.82 1.05 -5.60
CA PRO A 93 8.18 1.37 -6.86
C PRO A 93 9.21 1.84 -7.90
N THR A 94 8.88 1.68 -9.18
CA THR A 94 9.71 2.20 -10.26
C THR A 94 9.65 3.72 -10.30
N LYS A 95 10.78 4.35 -10.67
CA LYS A 95 10.81 5.80 -10.84
C LYS A 95 10.00 6.18 -12.09
N ARG A 96 9.03 7.08 -11.95
CA ARG A 96 8.34 7.66 -13.12
C ARG A 96 9.24 8.63 -13.88
N HIS A 97 8.95 8.80 -15.17
CA HIS A 97 9.60 9.81 -16.01
C HIS A 97 9.16 11.24 -15.68
N GLU A 98 8.04 11.39 -14.95
CA GLU A 98 7.50 12.68 -14.51
C GLU A 98 8.22 13.24 -13.26
N ASP A 99 7.97 14.51 -12.95
CA ASP A 99 8.57 15.21 -11.81
C ASP A 99 8.14 14.64 -10.44
N SER A 100 7.01 13.91 -10.38
CA SER A 100 6.53 13.27 -9.16
C SER A 100 6.76 11.75 -9.19
N ASN A 101 7.16 11.20 -8.05
CA ASN A 101 7.38 9.76 -7.89
C ASN A 101 6.59 9.19 -6.70
N ASP A 102 5.42 9.76 -6.44
CA ASP A 102 4.55 9.31 -5.36
C ASP A 102 3.74 8.09 -5.79
N TRP A 103 3.64 7.11 -4.90
CA TRP A 103 2.98 5.85 -5.16
C TRP A 103 2.16 5.42 -3.95
N VAL A 104 1.06 4.71 -4.22
CA VAL A 104 0.35 3.95 -3.18
C VAL A 104 0.51 2.47 -3.49
N LEU A 105 1.14 1.73 -2.59
CA LEU A 105 1.01 0.27 -2.57
C LEU A 105 -0.39 -0.06 -2.05
N VAL A 106 -1.11 -0.88 -2.81
CA VAL A 106 -2.42 -1.36 -2.46
C VAL A 106 -2.33 -2.87 -2.27
N LEU A 107 -2.53 -3.33 -1.04
CA LEU A 107 -2.69 -4.74 -0.72
C LEU A 107 -4.15 -4.98 -0.35
N LYS A 108 -4.81 -5.93 -1.00
CA LYS A 108 -6.20 -6.29 -0.70
C LYS A 108 -6.38 -7.79 -0.69
N GLU A 109 -7.19 -8.28 0.23
CA GLU A 109 -7.60 -9.68 0.21
C GLU A 109 -8.40 -9.98 -1.07
N ARG A 110 -7.96 -11.00 -1.80
CA ARG A 110 -8.67 -11.51 -2.97
C ARG A 110 -9.99 -12.11 -2.52
N THR A 111 -11.08 -11.39 -2.77
CA THR A 111 -12.42 -11.94 -2.63
C THR A 111 -12.71 -12.83 -3.83
N SER A 112 -12.91 -14.12 -3.60
CA SER A 112 -13.46 -15.02 -4.62
C SER A 112 -14.83 -14.50 -5.05
N LYS A 113 -14.99 -14.19 -6.34
CA LYS A 113 -16.31 -14.08 -6.96
C LYS A 113 -16.90 -15.46 -7.18
#